data_AF-A0A0N0GWM4-F1
#
_entry.id   AF-A0A0N0GWM4-F1
#
_cell.length_a   1.000
_cell.length_b   1.000
_cell.length_c   1.000
_cell.angle_alpha   90.00
_cell.angle_beta   90.00
_cell.angle_gamma   90.00
#
_symmetry.space_group_name_H-M   'P 1'
#
loop_
_entity.id
_entity.type
_entity.pdbx_description
1 polymer ?
#
loop_
_entity_poly.entity_id
_entity_poly.type
_entity_poly.pdbx_seq_one_letter_code
_entity_poly.pdbx_strand_id
1 'polypeptide(L)'
;MFLGLGKRLPECAYDHQERYFIEELTFADAEAILAMLHELCPHVVDGLLPVWVRNLAYRLVLLQRPDEPGLMREAAENLWLHGPDWDDVADELKRRADALEAD
;
A
#
# COMPACT_ATOMS: atom_id res chain seq x y z
N MET A 1 -22.91 -29.66 40.29
CA MET A 1 -21.75 -30.26 39.62
C MET A 1 -21.66 -29.63 38.24
N PHE A 2 -20.75 -28.67 38.04
CA PHE A 2 -20.45 -28.06 36.75
C PHE A 2 -19.54 -28.99 35.92
N LEU A 3 -19.68 -28.95 34.59
CA LEU A 3 -18.69 -29.19 33.50
C LEU A 3 -19.48 -29.70 32.27
N GLY A 4 -19.29 -29.26 31.02
CA GLY A 4 -18.26 -28.40 30.47
C GLY A 4 -18.86 -27.34 29.53
N LEU A 5 -18.36 -26.13 29.70
CA LEU A 5 -18.52 -25.01 28.80
C LEU A 5 -18.02 -25.44 27.42
N GLY A 6 -18.90 -25.42 26.42
CA GLY A 6 -18.46 -25.24 25.04
C GLY A 6 -17.63 -23.97 25.01
N LYS A 7 -16.32 -24.10 24.77
CA LYS A 7 -15.45 -22.95 24.55
C LYS A 7 -16.04 -22.21 23.36
N ARG A 8 -16.77 -21.12 23.61
CA ARG A 8 -16.89 -20.04 22.63
C ARG A 8 -15.46 -19.66 22.31
N LEU A 9 -15.06 -19.86 21.05
CA LEU A 9 -13.84 -19.25 20.54
C LEU A 9 -13.92 -17.75 20.90
N PRO A 10 -12.86 -17.13 21.42
CA PRO A 10 -12.89 -15.71 21.74
C PRO A 10 -13.33 -14.95 20.48
N GLU A 11 -14.22 -13.97 20.64
CA GLU A 11 -14.54 -13.04 19.56
C GLU A 11 -13.21 -12.52 19.01
N CYS A 12 -13.04 -12.73 17.71
CA CYS A 12 -11.86 -12.42 16.95
C CYS A 12 -11.46 -10.97 17.24
N ALA A 13 -10.32 -10.71 17.91
CA ALA A 13 -9.79 -9.36 18.18
C ALA A 13 -9.32 -8.62 16.91
N TYR A 14 -9.70 -9.11 15.72
CA TYR A 14 -9.09 -8.81 14.43
C TYR A 14 -9.67 -7.57 13.73
N ASP A 15 -10.88 -7.10 14.08
CA ASP A 15 -11.40 -5.81 13.59
C ASP A 15 -10.54 -4.63 14.10
N HIS A 16 -9.83 -4.82 15.23
CA HIS A 16 -8.87 -3.85 15.74
C HIS A 16 -7.54 -3.86 14.99
N GLN A 17 -7.15 -4.95 14.31
CA GLN A 17 -5.83 -5.04 13.69
C GLN A 17 -5.75 -4.33 12.34
N GLU A 18 -6.77 -4.48 11.48
CA GLU A 18 -6.80 -3.81 10.18
C GLU A 18 -7.01 -2.30 10.32
N ARG A 19 -7.92 -1.86 11.21
CA ARG A 19 -8.14 -0.43 11.45
C ARG A 19 -6.92 0.24 12.04
N TYR A 20 -6.30 -0.38 13.04
CA TYR A 20 -5.07 0.13 13.65
C TYR A 20 -3.94 0.20 12.62
N PHE A 21 -3.79 -0.81 11.76
CA PHE A 21 -2.82 -0.77 10.67
C PHE A 21 -3.07 0.41 9.71
N ILE A 22 -4.32 0.63 9.32
CA ILE A 22 -4.68 1.76 8.44
C ILE A 22 -4.37 3.10 9.13
N GLU A 23 -4.69 3.24 10.42
CA GLU A 23 -4.38 4.44 11.19
C GLU A 23 -2.87 4.70 11.26
N GLU A 24 -2.08 3.70 11.66
CA GLU A 24 -0.61 3.79 11.70
C GLU A 24 -0.02 4.13 10.33
N LEU A 25 -0.47 3.45 9.27
CA LEU A 25 -0.01 3.70 7.91
C LEU A 25 -0.36 5.12 7.44
N THR A 26 -1.53 5.65 7.81
CA THR A 26 -1.99 6.98 7.41
C THR A 26 -1.15 8.09 8.03
N PHE A 27 -0.60 7.88 9.23
CA PHE A 27 0.23 8.86 9.93
C PHE A 27 1.74 8.63 9.77
N ALA A 28 2.15 7.56 9.09
CA ALA A 28 3.55 7.29 8.81
C ALA A 28 4.13 8.31 7.80
N ASP A 29 5.41 8.66 7.99
CA ASP A 29 6.15 9.46 7.02
C ASP A 29 6.51 8.65 5.76
N ALA A 30 6.82 9.37 4.68
CA ALA A 30 7.11 8.77 3.39
C ALA A 30 8.27 7.78 3.44
N GLU A 31 9.31 8.09 4.20
CA GLU A 31 10.49 7.25 4.39
C GLU A 31 10.13 5.90 5.03
N ALA A 32 9.34 5.91 6.11
CA ALA A 32 8.89 4.70 6.79
C ALA A 32 8.01 3.84 5.89
N ILE A 33 7.10 4.47 5.11
CA ILE A 33 6.25 3.75 4.17
C ILE A 33 7.08 3.11 3.04
N LEU A 34 8.03 3.86 2.47
CA LEU A 34 8.92 3.35 1.42
C LEU A 34 9.82 2.22 1.93
N ALA A 35 10.37 2.36 3.15
CA ALA A 35 11.15 1.30 3.78
C ALA A 35 10.33 0.01 3.92
N MET A 36 9.09 0.11 4.40
CA MET A 36 8.17 -1.04 4.48
C MET A 36 7.88 -1.64 3.10
N LEU A 37 7.58 -0.82 2.09
CA LEU A 37 7.31 -1.27 0.73
C LEU A 37 8.51 -2.04 0.16
N HIS A 38 9.72 -1.51 0.29
CA HIS A 38 10.94 -2.13 -0.24
C HIS A 38 11.35 -3.38 0.54
N GLU A 39 11.09 -3.44 1.85
CA GLU A 39 11.36 -4.62 2.68
C GLU A 39 10.39 -5.77 2.37
N LEU A 40 9.08 -5.47 2.29
CA LEU A 40 8.04 -6.50 2.16
C LEU A 40 7.69 -6.81 0.71
N CYS A 41 8.05 -5.95 -0.23
CA CYS A 41 7.86 -6.13 -1.67
C CYS A 41 9.17 -5.84 -2.44
N PRO A 42 10.27 -6.57 -2.17
CA PRO A 42 11.55 -6.34 -2.83
C PRO A 42 11.49 -6.58 -4.35
N HIS A 43 10.49 -7.34 -4.79
CA HIS A 43 10.13 -7.52 -6.20
C HIS A 43 8.65 -7.19 -6.36
N VAL A 44 8.31 -6.38 -7.36
CA VAL A 44 6.95 -5.86 -7.54
C VAL A 44 5.93 -6.99 -7.81
N VAL A 45 6.37 -8.10 -8.42
CA VAL A 45 5.53 -9.25 -8.78
C VAL A 45 5.27 -10.19 -7.58
N ASP A 46 6.23 -10.32 -6.66
CA ASP A 46 6.23 -11.32 -5.58
C ASP A 46 6.18 -10.67 -4.18
N GLY A 47 5.50 -9.54 -4.05
CA GLY A 47 5.39 -8.83 -2.78
C GLY A 47 4.50 -9.53 -1.76
N LEU A 48 4.89 -9.50 -0.49
CA LEU A 48 4.18 -10.12 0.64
C LEU A 48 2.93 -9.33 1.08
N LEU A 49 2.79 -8.09 0.61
CA LEU A 49 1.66 -7.22 0.97
C LEU A 49 0.45 -7.45 0.06
N PRO A 50 -0.78 -7.44 0.60
CA PRO A 50 -2.00 -7.38 -0.21
C PRO A 50 -1.98 -6.19 -1.16
N VAL A 51 -2.55 -6.36 -2.37
CA VAL A 51 -2.63 -5.33 -3.42
C VAL A 51 -3.17 -4.00 -2.88
N TRP A 52 -4.23 -4.05 -2.06
CA TRP A 52 -4.85 -2.84 -1.51
C TRP A 52 -3.90 -2.07 -0.58
N VAL A 53 -3.04 -2.77 0.18
CA VAL A 53 -2.07 -2.14 1.07
C VAL A 53 -1.02 -1.39 0.25
N ARG A 54 -0.48 -2.03 -0.79
CA ARG A 54 0.49 -1.39 -1.70
C ARG A 54 -0.10 -0.15 -2.37
N ASN A 55 -1.33 -0.27 -2.86
CA ASN A 55 -2.05 0.82 -3.50
C ASN A 55 -2.26 2.01 -2.57
N LEU A 56 -2.62 1.76 -1.31
CA LEU A 56 -2.79 2.80 -0.30
C LEU A 56 -1.45 3.44 0.07
N ALA A 57 -0.43 2.62 0.35
CA ALA A 57 0.91 3.08 0.71
C ALA A 57 1.54 3.99 -0.35
N TYR A 58 1.54 3.59 -1.63
CA TYR A 58 2.05 4.43 -2.72
C TYR A 58 1.26 5.74 -2.85
N ARG A 59 -0.07 5.72 -2.67
CA ARG A 59 -0.89 6.93 -2.70
C ARG A 59 -0.53 7.89 -1.58
N LEU A 60 -0.32 7.39 -0.36
CA LEU A 60 0.11 8.21 0.78
C LEU A 60 1.50 8.81 0.56
N VAL A 61 2.45 8.03 0.05
CA VAL A 61 3.80 8.53 -0.27
C VAL A 61 3.75 9.62 -1.34
N LEU A 62 2.98 9.43 -2.42
CA LEU A 62 2.85 10.42 -3.50
C LEU A 62 2.15 11.72 -3.06
N LEU A 63 1.32 11.68 -2.00
CA LEU A 63 0.77 12.89 -1.38
C LEU A 63 1.84 13.67 -0.59
N GLN A 64 2.80 12.96 0.02
CA GLN A 64 3.89 13.56 0.77
C GLN A 64 5.04 14.05 -0.13
N ARG A 65 5.25 13.37 -1.28
CA ARG A 65 6.34 13.62 -2.24
C ARG A 65 5.79 13.76 -3.67
N PRO A 66 5.03 14.84 -3.95
CA PRO A 66 4.31 14.99 -5.22
C PRO A 66 5.21 15.27 -6.42
N ASP A 67 6.49 15.59 -6.20
CA ASP A 67 7.44 16.04 -7.22
C ASP A 67 8.61 15.04 -7.38
N GLU A 68 8.41 13.76 -7.07
CA GLU A 68 9.40 12.70 -7.27
C GLU A 68 9.02 11.78 -8.45
N PRO A 69 9.55 12.01 -9.66
CA PRO A 69 9.20 11.24 -10.85
C PRO A 69 9.48 9.74 -10.70
N GLY A 70 10.58 9.38 -10.03
CA GLY A 70 10.93 7.99 -9.77
C GLY A 70 9.84 7.23 -9.00
N LEU A 71 9.28 7.85 -7.96
CA LEU A 71 8.20 7.28 -7.16
C LEU A 71 6.90 7.14 -7.95
N MET A 72 6.59 8.10 -8.82
CA MET A 72 5.43 8.00 -9.70
C MET A 72 5.53 6.80 -10.65
N ARG A 73 6.73 6.55 -11.20
CA ARG A 73 6.96 5.40 -12.09
C ARG A 73 6.85 4.08 -11.34
N GLU A 74 7.45 3.99 -10.16
CA GLU A 74 7.36 2.80 -9.31
C GLU A 74 5.89 2.48 -8.94
N ALA A 75 5.12 3.50 -8.55
CA ALA A 75 3.70 3.35 -8.25
C ALA A 75 2.87 2.92 -9.47
N ALA A 76 3.16 3.46 -10.66
CA ALA A 76 2.49 3.07 -11.90
C ALA A 76 2.77 1.60 -12.27
N GLU A 77 4.01 1.16 -12.14
CA GLU A 77 4.40 -0.24 -12.37
C GLU A 77 3.68 -1.20 -11.43
N ASN A 78 3.45 -0.79 -10.18
CA ASN A 78 2.67 -1.60 -9.24
C ASN A 78 1.20 -1.76 -9.68
N LEU A 79 0.59 -0.72 -10.24
CA LEU A 79 -0.82 -0.76 -10.68
C LEU A 79 -1.02 -1.68 -11.89
N TRP A 80 -0.16 -1.57 -12.92
CA TRP A 80 -0.27 -2.38 -14.13
C TRP A 80 -0.17 -3.90 -13.88
N LEU A 81 0.49 -4.31 -12.80
CA LEU A 81 0.64 -5.73 -12.44
C LEU A 81 -0.65 -6.38 -11.92
N HIS A 82 -1.69 -5.61 -11.62
CA HIS A 82 -2.90 -6.10 -10.96
C HIS A 82 -4.15 -6.10 -11.85
N GLY A 83 -3.97 -5.86 -13.15
CA GLY A 83 -5.04 -5.85 -14.15
C GLY A 83 -5.47 -4.44 -14.56
N PRO A 84 -6.37 -4.34 -15.56
CA PRO A 84 -6.60 -3.10 -16.28
C PRO A 84 -7.40 -2.04 -15.51
N ASP A 85 -7.96 -2.39 -14.35
CA ASP A 85 -8.85 -1.52 -13.57
C ASP A 85 -8.21 -0.18 -13.20
N TRP A 86 -6.87 -0.12 -13.15
CA TRP A 86 -6.11 1.06 -12.73
C TRP A 86 -5.13 1.58 -13.78
N ASP A 87 -5.22 1.11 -15.03
CA ASP A 87 -4.29 1.50 -16.10
C ASP A 87 -4.33 3.00 -16.36
N ASP A 88 -5.52 3.62 -16.38
CA ASP A 88 -5.66 5.07 -16.57
C ASP A 88 -4.93 5.88 -15.48
N VAL A 89 -4.92 5.36 -14.24
CA VAL A 89 -4.22 6.00 -13.11
C VAL A 89 -2.71 5.84 -13.25
N ALA A 90 -2.25 4.66 -13.65
CA ALA A 90 -0.85 4.40 -13.92
C ALA A 90 -0.31 5.26 -15.06
N ASP A 91 -1.08 5.40 -16.15
CA ASP A 91 -0.75 6.24 -17.30
C ASP A 91 -0.65 7.72 -16.92
N GLU A 92 -1.56 8.23 -16.08
CA GLU A 92 -1.48 9.59 -15.54
C GLU A 92 -0.22 9.79 -14.68
N LEU A 93 0.13 8.83 -13.82
CA LEU A 93 1.36 8.91 -13.02
C LEU A 93 2.61 8.96 -13.91
N LYS A 94 2.68 8.14 -14.97
CA LYS A 94 3.79 8.19 -15.94
C LYS A 94 3.85 9.52 -16.66
N ARG A 95 2.71 10.03 -17.15
CA ARG A 95 2.66 11.35 -17.82
C ARG A 95 3.13 12.49 -16.91
N ARG A 96 2.73 12.48 -15.64
CA ARG A 96 3.18 13.47 -14.65
C ARG A 96 4.68 13.35 -14.37
N ALA A 97 5.21 12.14 -14.25
CA ALA A 97 6.63 11.91 -14.08
C ALA A 97 7.44 12.47 -15.27
N ASP A 98 6.98 12.18 -16.50
CA ASP A 98 7.62 12.65 -17.72
C ASP A 98 7.59 14.19 -17.83
N ALA A 99 6.49 14.83 -17.39
CA ALA A 99 6.38 16.29 -17.38
C ALA A 99 7.37 16.94 -16.39
N LEU A 100 7.49 16.39 -15.17
CA LEU A 100 8.41 16.90 -14.14
C LEU A 100 9.89 16.80 -14.52
N GLU A 101 10.25 15.83 -15.38
CA GLU A 101 11.63 15.69 -15.87
C GLU A 101 11.93 16.54 -17.11
N ALA A 102 10.89 17.08 -17.75
CA ALA A 102 11.02 17.96 -18.91
C ALA A 102 11.19 19.45 -18.52
N ASP A 103 10.92 19.79 -17.26
CA ASP A 103 11.10 21.12 -16.65
C ASP A 103 12.55 21.33 -16.14
#